data_AF-A0A9W7GJK6-F1
#
_entry.id   AF-A0A9W7GJK6-F1
#
_cell.length_a   1.000
_cell.length_b   1.000
_cell.length_c   1.000
_cell.angle_alpha   90.00
_cell.angle_beta   90.00
_cell.angle_gamma   90.00
#
_symmetry.space_group_name_H-M   'P 1'
#
loop_
_entity.id
_entity.type
_entity.pdbx_description
1 polymer ?
#
loop_
_entity_poly.entity_id
_entity_poly.type
_entity_poly.pdbx_seq_one_letter_code
_entity_poly.pdbx_strand_id
1 'polypeptide(L)'
;MDSLTEDQQKALNTTKMEMRIGNEIYIREHKELKYLVSRFMSKILEEKPDDTVAFAATYFTTPGLEEVIKEEMGNPTMFGS
;
A
#
# COMPACT_ATOMS: atom_id res chain seq x y z
N MET A 1 26.80 16.93 -9.96
CA MET A 1 25.88 15.81 -9.71
C MET A 1 26.46 14.62 -10.42
N ASP A 2 26.90 13.61 -9.68
CA ASP A 2 27.51 12.42 -10.27
C ASP A 2 26.41 11.55 -10.89
N SER A 3 26.36 11.49 -12.22
CA SER A 3 25.49 10.55 -12.92
C SER A 3 26.06 9.14 -12.79
N LEU A 4 25.16 8.18 -12.55
CA LEU A 4 25.50 6.76 -12.49
C LEU A 4 26.09 6.29 -13.82
N THR A 5 27.05 5.37 -13.75
CA THR A 5 27.52 4.66 -14.94
C THR A 5 26.40 3.77 -15.49
N GLU A 6 26.49 3.40 -16.77
CA GLU A 6 25.49 2.52 -17.41
C GLU A 6 25.32 1.19 -16.67
N ASP A 7 26.42 0.61 -16.20
CA ASP A 7 26.40 -0.63 -15.41
C ASP A 7 25.75 -0.45 -14.04
N GLN A 8 26.01 0.65 -13.36
CA GLN A 8 25.35 0.99 -12.09
C GLN A 8 23.85 1.19 -12.29
N GLN A 9 23.46 1.87 -13.36
CA GLN A 9 22.05 2.09 -13.70
C GLN A 9 21.35 0.76 -14.04
N LYS A 10 22.03 -0.14 -14.77
CA LYS A 10 21.50 -1.46 -15.11
C LYS A 10 21.31 -2.32 -13.86
N ALA A 11 22.30 -2.37 -12.97
CA ALA A 11 22.20 -3.08 -11.70
C ALA A 11 21.03 -2.55 -10.84
N LEU A 12 20.91 -1.22 -10.73
CA LEU A 12 19.80 -0.57 -10.02
C LEU A 12 18.43 -0.94 -10.62
N ASN A 13 18.33 -1.00 -11.94
CA ASN A 13 17.09 -1.35 -12.61
C ASN A 13 16.70 -2.81 -12.34
N THR A 14 17.66 -3.74 -12.37
CA THR A 14 17.43 -5.15 -12.00
C THR A 14 16.96 -5.28 -10.56
N THR A 15 17.66 -4.65 -9.61
CA THR A 15 17.27 -4.70 -8.19
C THR A 15 15.86 -4.12 -7.97
N LYS A 16 15.52 -2.99 -8.62
CA LYS A 16 14.17 -2.41 -8.54
C LYS A 16 13.10 -3.35 -9.10
N MET A 17 13.40 -4.09 -10.16
CA MET A 17 12.48 -5.06 -10.75
C MET A 17 12.22 -6.21 -9.78
N GLU A 18 13.26 -6.80 -9.20
CA GLU A 18 13.14 -7.87 -8.21
C GLU A 18 12.35 -7.42 -6.98
N MET A 19 12.61 -6.20 -6.48
CA MET A 19 11.84 -5.62 -5.38
C MET A 19 10.36 -5.45 -5.73
N ARG A 20 10.03 -5.03 -6.95
CA ARG A 20 8.63 -4.89 -7.39
C ARG A 20 7.91 -6.24 -7.43
N ILE A 21 8.58 -7.28 -7.93
CA ILE A 21 8.03 -8.64 -7.96
C ILE A 21 7.79 -9.14 -6.52
N GLY A 22 8.78 -8.98 -5.63
CA GLY A 22 8.64 -9.36 -4.23
C GLY A 22 7.49 -8.63 -3.53
N ASN A 23 7.36 -7.32 -3.74
CA ASN A 23 6.26 -6.54 -3.18
C ASN A 23 4.88 -7.01 -3.69
N GLU A 24 4.77 -7.35 -4.97
CA GLU A 24 3.51 -7.85 -5.54
C GLU A 24 3.13 -9.21 -4.95
N ILE A 25 4.10 -10.12 -4.81
CA ILE A 25 3.90 -11.43 -4.15
C ILE A 25 3.44 -11.21 -2.71
N TYR A 26 4.13 -10.35 -1.95
CA TYR A 26 3.77 -10.03 -0.56
C TYR A 26 2.35 -9.48 -0.45
N ILE A 27 1.98 -8.50 -1.29
CA ILE A 27 0.61 -7.93 -1.28
C ILE A 27 -0.44 -9.01 -1.62
N ARG A 28 -0.12 -9.95 -2.52
CA ARG A 28 -1.04 -11.03 -2.91
C ARG A 28 -1.22 -12.07 -1.80
N GLU A 29 -0.16 -12.41 -1.08
CA GLU A 29 -0.16 -13.40 0.00
C GLU A 29 -0.83 -12.87 1.28
N HIS A 30 -0.75 -11.57 1.51
CA HIS A 30 -1.20 -10.90 2.72
C HIS A 30 -2.57 -10.21 2.52
N LYS A 31 -3.65 -10.94 2.86
CA LYS A 31 -5.04 -10.46 2.72
C LYS A 31 -5.29 -9.15 3.46
N GLU A 32 -4.65 -8.93 4.61
CA GLU A 32 -4.73 -7.71 5.40
C GLU A 32 -4.39 -6.45 4.58
N LEU A 33 -3.41 -6.54 3.69
CA LEU A 33 -3.00 -5.41 2.85
C LEU A 33 -4.07 -5.07 1.81
N LYS A 34 -4.80 -6.07 1.32
CA LYS A 34 -5.94 -5.85 0.42
C LYS A 34 -7.04 -5.05 1.11
N TYR A 35 -7.41 -5.41 2.34
CA TYR A 35 -8.43 -4.69 3.10
C TYR A 35 -7.96 -3.29 3.48
N LEU A 36 -6.71 -3.16 3.93
CA LEU A 36 -6.10 -1.88 4.27
C LEU A 36 -6.12 -0.90 3.08
N VAL A 37 -5.66 -1.34 1.90
CA VAL A 37 -5.66 -0.51 0.69
C VAL A 37 -7.09 -0.20 0.23
N SER A 38 -7.99 -1.18 0.23
CA SER A 38 -9.39 -0.96 -0.16
C SER A 38 -10.07 0.10 0.72
N ARG A 39 -9.92 -0.02 2.03
CA ARG A 39 -10.50 0.92 2.99
C ARG A 39 -9.90 2.31 2.86
N PHE A 40 -8.58 2.40 2.67
CA PHE A 40 -7.91 3.67 2.40
C PHE A 40 -8.46 4.34 1.13
N MET A 41 -8.64 3.59 0.04
CA MET A 41 -9.22 4.11 -1.19
C MET A 41 -10.66 4.57 -1.00
N SER A 42 -11.49 3.81 -0.28
CA SER A 42 -12.85 4.25 0.08
C SER A 42 -12.84 5.57 0.84
N LYS A 43 -11.91 5.74 1.78
CA LYS A 43 -11.77 6.96 2.58
C LYS A 43 -11.32 8.17 1.76
N ILE A 44 -10.41 7.98 0.81
CA ILE A 44 -10.05 9.04 -0.14
C ILE A 44 -11.27 9.48 -0.96
N LEU A 45 -12.07 8.52 -1.45
CA LEU A 45 -13.24 8.83 -2.29
C LEU A 45 -14.36 9.51 -1.50
N GLU A 46 -14.51 9.16 -0.22
CA GLU A 46 -15.47 9.75 0.71
C GLU A 46 -15.07 11.17 1.12
N GLU A 47 -13.84 11.35 1.60
CA GLU A 47 -13.39 12.60 2.22
C GLU A 47 -12.78 13.59 1.21
N LYS A 48 -12.35 13.10 0.04
CA LYS A 48 -11.77 13.90 -1.06
C LYS A 48 -10.73 14.93 -0.57
N PRO A 49 -9.65 14.47 0.10
CA PRO A 49 -8.67 15.38 0.67
C PRO A 49 -7.91 16.15 -0.42
N ASP A 50 -7.64 17.42 -0.18
CA ASP A 50 -6.83 18.27 -1.07
C ASP A 50 -5.38 17.78 -1.17
N ASP A 51 -4.83 17.20 -0.08
CA ASP A 51 -3.52 16.55 -0.04
C ASP A 51 -3.66 15.08 0.34
N THR A 52 -3.60 14.22 -0.68
CA THR A 52 -3.70 12.76 -0.50
C THR A 52 -2.50 12.17 0.25
N VAL A 53 -1.32 12.79 0.18
CA VAL A 53 -0.10 12.27 0.83
C VAL A 53 -0.15 12.56 2.33
N ALA A 54 -0.52 13.78 2.72
CA ALA A 54 -0.72 14.12 4.13
C ALA A 54 -1.86 13.30 4.75
N PHE A 55 -2.92 13.05 3.97
CA PHE A 55 -4.00 12.15 4.38
C PHE A 55 -3.52 10.72 4.60
N ALA A 56 -2.70 10.18 3.69
CA ALA A 56 -2.11 8.85 3.84
C ALA A 56 -1.28 8.73 5.13
N ALA A 57 -0.43 9.71 5.41
CA ALA A 57 0.40 9.71 6.62
C ALA A 57 -0.47 9.66 7.89
N THR A 58 -1.54 10.45 7.94
CA THR A 58 -2.48 10.48 9.07
C THR A 58 -3.25 9.16 9.18
N TYR A 59 -3.77 8.66 8.06
CA TYR A 59 -4.54 7.43 8.01
C TYR A 59 -3.73 6.22 8.48
N PHE A 60 -2.55 5.98 7.90
CA PHE A 60 -1.72 4.82 8.22
C PHE A 60 -1.05 4.87 9.60
N THR A 61 -1.04 6.03 10.26
CA THR A 61 -0.53 6.18 11.64
C THR A 61 -1.65 6.24 12.68
N THR A 62 -2.90 6.05 12.27
CA THR A 62 -4.05 6.05 13.18
C THR A 62 -3.96 4.87 14.17
N PRO A 63 -3.98 5.12 15.49
CA PRO A 63 -4.01 4.05 16.47
C PRO A 63 -5.25 3.16 16.30
N GLY A 64 -5.09 1.85 16.45
CA GLY A 64 -6.21 0.90 16.31
C GLY A 64 -6.51 0.47 14.87
N LEU A 65 -5.77 1.00 13.88
CA LEU A 65 -6.00 0.65 12.48
C LEU A 65 -5.80 -0.86 12.23
N GLU A 66 -4.81 -1.47 12.87
CA GLU A 66 -4.52 -2.90 12.70
C GLU A 66 -5.69 -3.77 13.19
N GLU A 67 -6.25 -3.46 14.36
CA GLU A 67 -7.40 -4.15 14.93
C GLU A 67 -8.63 -4.03 14.03
N VAL A 68 -8.87 -2.83 13.51
CA VAL A 68 -9.98 -2.55 12.58
C VAL A 68 -9.85 -3.38 11.30
N ILE A 69 -8.65 -3.47 10.71
CA ILE A 69 -8.42 -4.28 9.50
C ILE A 69 -8.60 -5.77 9.80
N LYS A 70 -8.11 -6.25 10.96
CA LYS A 70 -8.31 -7.65 11.39
C LYS A 70 -9.78 -7.99 11.61
N GLU A 71 -10.56 -7.08 12.16
CA GLU A 71 -12.00 -7.25 12.36
C GLU A 71 -12.72 -7.36 11.00
N GLU A 72 -12.40 -6.51 10.03
CA GLU A 72 -12.98 -6.57 8.68
C GLU A 72 -12.61 -7.84 7.93
N MET A 73 -11.39 -8.34 8.10
CA MET A 73 -11.01 -9.66 7.57
C MET A 73 -11.88 -10.79 8.13
N GLY A 74 -12.31 -10.67 9.39
CA GLY A 74 -13.21 -11.60 10.05
C GLY A 74 -14.69 -11.45 9.64
N ASN A 75 -15.07 -10.33 9.02
CA ASN A 75 -16.44 -10.03 8.62
C ASN A 75 -16.54 -9.71 7.10
N PRO A 76 -16.61 -10.73 6.22
CA PRO A 76 -16.45 -10.58 4.77
C PRO A 76 -17.60 -9.85 4.05
N THR A 77 -18.61 -9.34 4.74
CA THR A 77 -19.82 -8.75 4.13
C THR A 77 -19.69 -7.29 3.68
N MET A 78 -18.65 -6.56 4.09
CA MET A 78 -18.58 -5.10 3.85
C MET A 78 -18.15 -4.68 2.42
N PHE A 79 -17.53 -5.55 1.63
CA PHE A 79 -17.05 -5.20 0.27
C PHE A 79 -17.22 -6.32 -0.77
N GLY A 80 -18.14 -7.27 -0.53
CA GLY A 80 -18.39 -8.42 -1.40
C GLY A 80 -19.86 -8.56 -1.81
N SER A 81 -20.22 -7.93 -2.93
CA SER A 81 -21.25 -8.37 -3.88
C SER A 81 -20.70 -8.17 -5.28
#